data_AF-A0A2R6NIW8-F1
#
_entry.id   AF-A0A2R6NIW8-F1
#
_cell.length_a   1.000
_cell.length_b   1.000
_cell.length_c   1.000
_cell.angle_alpha   90.00
_cell.angle_beta   90.00
_cell.angle_gamma   90.00
#
_symmetry.space_group_name_H-M   'P 1'
#
loop_
_entity.id
_entity.type
_entity.pdbx_description
1 polymer ?
#
loop_
_entity_poly.entity_id
_entity_poly.type
_entity_poly.pdbx_seq_one_letter_code
_entity_poly.pdbx_strand_id
1 'polypeptide(L)'
;MPPKKQVGGSSSSKVKDDKKNKSSKVQKQIAQIEKQQAQAGKSRAALEKEKEKAMRDKAKLDDEKRMKEEAALLKPVQMQKVPFGVDPKTLLCVFYKAGHCDKGNKCKFSHDMNVGRKVEKKNLYEDNREEKLKGAVAVV
;
A
#
# COMPACT_ATOMS: atom_id res chain seq x y z
N MET A 1 59.61 41.69 46.98
CA MET A 1 60.08 40.42 47.58
C MET A 1 59.05 39.33 47.29
N PRO A 2 59.48 38.17 46.77
CA PRO A 2 58.64 37.02 46.44
C PRO A 2 58.31 36.22 47.72
N PRO A 3 57.32 35.33 47.66
CA PRO A 3 57.67 33.93 47.91
C PRO A 3 57.10 32.98 46.86
N LYS A 4 57.90 31.94 46.65
CA LYS A 4 57.89 30.96 45.56
C LYS A 4 57.69 29.59 46.18
N LYS A 5 56.78 28.75 45.64
CA LYS A 5 57.00 27.30 45.53
C LYS A 5 55.97 26.59 44.63
N GLN A 6 56.54 25.88 43.65
CA GLN A 6 55.97 24.83 42.80
C GLN A 6 55.64 23.59 43.67
N VAL A 7 54.89 22.54 43.32
CA VAL A 7 54.81 21.60 42.17
C VAL A 7 53.53 20.76 42.44
N GLY A 8 52.73 20.25 41.50
CA GLY A 8 53.03 19.26 40.47
C GLY A 8 51.93 18.18 40.52
N GLY A 9 51.54 17.59 39.38
CA GLY A 9 50.58 16.47 39.35
C GLY A 9 49.87 16.28 38.01
N SER A 10 50.55 15.63 37.07
CA SER A 10 49.94 15.05 35.87
C SER A 10 49.13 13.80 36.26
N SER A 11 47.87 13.70 35.85
CA SER A 11 47.22 12.41 35.67
C SER A 11 46.23 12.45 34.52
N SER A 12 46.60 11.74 33.46
CA SER A 12 45.78 11.29 32.35
C SER A 12 44.40 10.82 32.80
N SER A 13 43.36 11.55 32.42
CA SER A 13 42.00 11.05 32.40
C SER A 13 41.41 11.31 31.03
N LYS A 14 41.60 10.30 30.16
CA LYS A 14 40.71 9.88 29.08
C LYS A 14 39.39 10.65 29.11
N VAL A 15 39.31 11.72 28.32
CA VAL A 15 38.06 12.46 28.09
C VAL A 15 37.14 11.48 27.37
N LYS A 16 36.31 10.79 28.15
CA LYS A 16 35.10 10.17 27.66
C LYS A 16 34.31 11.30 27.03
N ASP A 17 34.28 11.33 25.70
CA ASP A 17 33.52 12.31 24.94
C ASP A 17 32.05 12.12 25.33
N ASP A 18 31.59 13.01 26.22
CA ASP A 18 30.20 13.17 26.61
C ASP A 18 29.38 13.40 25.34
N LYS A 19 28.82 12.32 24.79
CA LYS A 19 27.76 12.34 23.79
C LYS A 19 26.45 12.80 24.45
N LYS A 20 26.51 13.95 25.13
CA LYS A 20 25.42 14.58 25.86
C LYS A 20 24.90 15.72 24.99
N ASN A 21 23.73 15.49 24.39
CA ASN A 21 22.89 16.44 23.65
C ASN A 21 23.53 17.82 23.41
N LYS A 22 24.30 17.94 22.32
CA LYS A 22 24.68 19.24 21.78
C LYS A 22 23.42 20.11 21.72
N SER A 23 23.47 21.28 22.35
CA SER A 23 22.34 22.21 22.44
C SER A 23 21.60 22.30 21.10
N SER A 24 20.27 22.38 21.11
CA SER A 24 19.45 22.41 19.89
C SER A 24 19.92 23.46 18.88
N LYS A 25 20.55 24.54 19.37
CA LYS A 25 21.20 25.58 18.55
C LYS A 25 22.45 25.07 17.83
N VAL A 26 23.29 24.30 18.51
CA VAL A 26 24.49 23.66 17.93
C VAL A 26 24.11 22.56 16.94
N GLN A 27 23.08 21.76 17.24
CA GLN A 27 22.55 20.77 16.29
C GLN A 27 22.03 21.43 15.00
N LYS A 28 21.27 22.53 15.12
CA LYS A 28 20.81 23.33 13.97
C LYS A 28 21.99 23.89 13.17
N GLN A 29 23.04 24.34 13.84
CA GLN A 29 24.23 24.91 13.21
C GLN A 29 25.05 23.85 12.46
N ILE A 30 25.19 22.64 13.02
CA ILE A 30 25.82 21.50 12.34
C ILE A 30 25.03 21.12 11.10
N ALA A 31 23.70 21.02 11.20
CA ALA A 31 22.84 20.73 10.04
C ALA A 31 22.91 21.82 8.95
N GLN A 32 23.13 23.09 9.32
CA GLN A 32 23.36 24.17 8.36
C GLN A 32 24.72 24.04 7.67
N ILE A 33 25.78 23.72 8.42
CA ILE A 33 27.14 23.52 7.88
C ILE A 33 27.17 22.31 6.94
N GLU A 34 26.55 21.19 7.32
CA GLU A 34 26.44 19.99 6.47
C GLU A 34 25.67 20.28 5.17
N LYS A 35 24.56 21.04 5.23
CA LYS A 35 23.83 21.50 4.04
C LYS A 35 24.67 22.39 3.13
N GLN A 36 25.48 23.27 3.69
CA GLN A 36 26.41 24.12 2.93
C GLN A 36 27.52 23.30 2.28
N GLN A 37 28.09 22.32 2.99
CA GLN A 37 29.11 21.41 2.46
C GLN A 37 28.55 20.52 1.33
N ALA A 38 27.32 20.01 1.46
CA ALA A 38 26.66 19.22 0.42
C ALA A 38 26.36 20.01 -0.86
N GLN A 39 26.28 21.34 -0.76
CA GLN A 39 26.07 22.25 -1.90
C GLN A 39 27.39 22.76 -2.51
N ALA A 40 28.48 22.82 -1.74
CA ALA A 40 29.77 23.34 -2.18
C ALA A 40 30.47 22.50 -3.28
N GLY A 41 30.08 21.23 -3.45
CA GLY A 41 30.66 20.33 -4.46
C GLY A 41 29.85 20.14 -5.75
N LYS A 42 28.65 20.75 -5.84
CA LYS A 42 27.75 20.58 -6.98
C LYS A 42 27.59 21.92 -7.68
N SER A 43 27.88 21.99 -8.98
CA SER A 43 27.65 23.22 -9.74
C SER A 43 26.17 23.59 -9.65
N ARG A 44 25.88 24.89 -9.56
CA ARG A 44 24.50 25.41 -9.47
C ARG A 44 23.60 24.85 -10.59
N ALA A 45 24.19 24.68 -11.77
CA ALA A 45 23.58 24.04 -12.94
C ALA A 45 23.28 22.54 -12.77
N ALA A 46 24.11 21.77 -12.06
CA ALA A 46 23.85 20.36 -11.78
C ALA A 46 22.72 20.18 -10.75
N LEU A 47 22.67 21.04 -9.73
CA LEU A 47 21.61 21.07 -8.72
C LEU A 47 20.25 21.44 -9.30
N GLU A 48 20.18 22.40 -10.23
CA GLU A 48 18.93 22.73 -10.93
C GLU A 48 18.47 21.60 -11.84
N LYS A 49 19.38 20.95 -12.58
CA LYS A 49 19.06 19.84 -13.47
C LYS A 49 18.59 18.58 -12.71
N GLU A 50 19.12 18.32 -11.52
CA GLU A 50 18.67 17.22 -10.64
C GLU A 50 17.29 17.52 -10.03
N LYS A 51 17.04 18.77 -9.62
CA LYS A 51 15.74 19.21 -9.10
C LYS A 51 14.66 19.21 -10.18
N GLU A 52 14.97 19.62 -11.40
CA GLU A 52 14.02 19.59 -12.51
C GLU A 52 13.64 18.15 -12.90
N LYS A 53 14.61 17.24 -12.94
CA LYS A 53 14.33 15.80 -13.15
C LYS A 53 13.49 15.22 -12.02
N ALA A 54 13.83 15.51 -10.77
CA ALA A 54 13.05 15.05 -9.62
C ALA A 54 11.62 15.61 -9.62
N MET A 55 11.42 16.88 -10.02
CA MET A 55 10.10 17.50 -10.16
C MET A 55 9.31 16.89 -11.31
N ARG A 56 9.95 16.59 -12.44
CA ARG A 56 9.32 15.97 -13.61
C ARG A 56 8.94 14.51 -13.35
N ASP A 57 9.78 13.75 -12.66
CA ASP A 57 9.48 12.37 -12.27
C ASP A 57 8.39 12.33 -11.20
N LYS A 58 8.38 13.29 -10.25
CA LYS A 58 7.30 13.42 -9.28
C LYS A 58 5.97 13.81 -9.93
N ALA A 59 5.97 14.69 -10.93
CA ALA A 59 4.78 15.06 -11.68
C ALA A 59 4.20 13.89 -12.48
N LYS A 60 5.06 13.10 -13.17
CA LYS A 60 4.63 11.89 -13.87
C LYS A 60 4.01 10.86 -12.94
N LEU A 61 4.62 10.64 -11.77
CA LEU A 61 4.10 9.72 -10.76
C LEU A 61 2.75 10.19 -10.19
N ASP A 62 2.53 11.50 -10.10
CA ASP A 62 1.25 12.06 -9.65
C ASP A 62 0.17 11.93 -10.72
N ASP A 63 0.48 12.23 -11.98
CA ASP A 63 -0.43 12.03 -13.12
C ASP A 63 -0.78 10.55 -13.33
N GLU A 64 0.18 9.63 -13.19
CA GLU A 64 -0.10 8.18 -13.26
C GLU A 64 -1.00 7.71 -12.11
N LYS A 65 -0.83 8.27 -10.90
CA LYS A 65 -1.73 7.98 -9.77
C LYS A 65 -3.12 8.52 -10.02
N ARG A 66 -3.25 9.77 -10.48
CA ARG A 66 -4.54 10.39 -10.80
C ARG A 66 -5.26 9.61 -11.90
N MET A 67 -4.55 9.21 -12.96
CA MET A 67 -5.11 8.39 -14.03
C MET A 67 -5.56 7.00 -13.53
N LYS A 68 -4.81 6.38 -12.62
CA LYS A 68 -5.18 5.09 -12.02
C LYS A 68 -6.39 5.21 -11.10
N GLU A 69 -6.52 6.30 -10.35
CA GLU A 69 -7.68 6.59 -9.50
C GLU A 69 -8.93 6.91 -10.35
N GLU A 70 -8.78 7.71 -11.41
CA GLU A 70 -9.86 8.01 -12.37
C GLU A 70 -10.34 6.72 -13.08
N ALA A 71 -9.42 5.88 -13.55
CA ALA A 71 -9.77 4.60 -14.16
C ALA A 71 -10.45 3.63 -13.18
N ALA A 72 -10.11 3.69 -11.89
CA ALA A 72 -10.77 2.88 -10.86
C ALA A 72 -12.18 3.38 -10.54
N LEU A 73 -12.43 4.68 -10.63
CA LEU A 73 -13.74 5.29 -10.42
C LEU A 73 -14.68 5.04 -11.60
N LEU A 74 -14.15 5.00 -12.82
CA LEU A 74 -14.89 4.76 -14.06
C LEU A 74 -15.15 3.28 -14.36
N LYS A 75 -15.03 2.38 -13.37
CA LYS A 75 -15.37 0.96 -13.56
C LYS A 75 -16.83 0.85 -14.00
N PRO A 76 -17.12 0.19 -15.14
CA PRO A 76 -18.47 0.11 -15.65
C PRO A 76 -19.35 -0.64 -14.65
N VAL A 77 -20.52 -0.08 -14.38
CA VAL A 77 -21.55 -0.69 -13.55
C VAL A 77 -21.88 -2.07 -14.14
N GLN A 78 -21.46 -3.13 -13.46
CA GLN A 78 -21.71 -4.50 -13.90
C GLN A 78 -23.21 -4.81 -13.82
N MET A 79 -23.93 -4.61 -14.93
CA MET A 79 -25.32 -5.02 -15.05
C MET A 79 -25.39 -6.54 -15.21
N GLN A 80 -25.89 -7.21 -14.17
CA GLN A 80 -26.14 -8.65 -14.16
C GLN A 80 -27.27 -8.98 -15.15
N LYS A 81 -26.92 -9.55 -16.31
CA LYS A 81 -27.87 -10.06 -17.30
C LYS A 81 -28.54 -11.32 -16.74
N VAL A 82 -29.86 -11.27 -16.62
CA VAL A 82 -30.65 -12.42 -16.16
C VAL A 82 -31.08 -13.21 -17.39
N PRO A 83 -30.73 -14.51 -17.49
CA PRO A 83 -31.23 -15.35 -18.57
C PRO A 83 -32.76 -15.51 -18.45
N PHE A 84 -33.44 -15.53 -19.59
CA PHE A 84 -34.90 -15.63 -19.63
C PHE A 84 -35.38 -16.93 -18.98
N GLY A 85 -36.39 -16.85 -18.10
CA GLY A 85 -36.95 -18.00 -17.37
C GLY A 85 -36.40 -18.21 -15.95
N VAL A 86 -35.40 -17.43 -15.51
CA VAL A 86 -34.89 -17.49 -14.12
C VAL A 86 -35.42 -16.30 -13.33
N ASP A 87 -36.12 -16.58 -12.23
CA ASP A 87 -36.63 -15.54 -11.35
C ASP A 87 -35.46 -14.74 -10.75
N PRO A 88 -35.43 -13.40 -10.90
CA PRO A 88 -34.32 -12.56 -10.47
C PRO A 88 -33.95 -12.70 -8.98
N LYS A 89 -34.92 -13.09 -8.14
CA LYS A 89 -34.75 -13.29 -6.69
C LYS A 89 -34.08 -14.62 -6.34
N THR A 90 -33.93 -15.51 -7.31
CA THR A 90 -33.13 -16.74 -7.16
C THR A 90 -31.66 -16.54 -7.49
N LEU A 91 -31.27 -15.35 -7.95
CA LEU A 91 -29.89 -14.98 -8.21
C LEU A 91 -29.37 -14.05 -7.12
N LEU A 92 -28.14 -14.29 -6.67
CA LEU A 92 -27.47 -13.39 -5.73
C LEU A 92 -27.20 -12.04 -6.41
N CYS A 93 -27.47 -10.95 -5.70
CA CYS A 93 -27.18 -9.60 -6.18
C CYS A 93 -25.67 -9.37 -6.26
N VAL A 94 -25.15 -9.04 -7.44
CA VAL A 94 -23.72 -8.70 -7.62
C VAL A 94 -23.30 -7.50 -6.77
N PHE A 95 -24.16 -6.48 -6.65
CA PHE A 95 -23.87 -5.31 -5.81
C PHE A 95 -23.89 -5.64 -4.32
N TYR A 96 -24.75 -6.58 -3.88
CA TYR A 96 -24.76 -7.02 -2.48
C TYR A 96 -23.52 -7.84 -2.16
N LYS A 97 -23.12 -8.72 -3.09
CA LYS A 97 -21.86 -9.47 -2.99
C LYS A 97 -20.64 -8.53 -2.95
N ALA A 98 -20.69 -7.42 -3.68
CA ALA A 98 -19.66 -6.38 -3.65
C ALA A 98 -19.78 -5.44 -2.43
N GLY A 99 -20.87 -5.47 -1.65
CA GLY A 99 -21.10 -4.58 -0.51
C GLY A 99 -21.62 -3.17 -0.87
N HIS A 100 -22.05 -2.93 -2.10
CA HIS A 100 -22.47 -1.62 -2.63
C HIS A 100 -23.93 -1.63 -3.11
N CYS A 101 -24.82 -2.41 -2.47
CA CYS A 101 -26.21 -2.49 -2.89
C CYS A 101 -27.10 -1.47 -2.16
N ASP A 102 -27.51 -0.41 -2.86
CA ASP A 102 -28.40 0.63 -2.31
C ASP A 102 -29.87 0.17 -2.20
N LYS A 103 -30.23 -0.97 -2.79
CA LYS A 103 -31.65 -1.40 -2.91
C LYS A 103 -32.17 -2.13 -1.67
N GLY A 104 -31.29 -2.56 -0.77
CA GLY A 104 -31.65 -3.24 0.49
C GLY A 104 -32.68 -4.36 0.28
N ASN A 105 -33.71 -4.41 1.14
CA ASN A 105 -34.76 -5.43 1.10
C ASN A 105 -35.65 -5.39 -0.15
N LYS A 106 -35.64 -4.28 -0.90
CA LYS A 106 -36.40 -4.11 -2.14
C LYS A 106 -35.60 -4.51 -3.38
N CYS A 107 -34.40 -5.07 -3.21
CA CYS A 107 -33.60 -5.53 -4.33
C CYS A 107 -34.33 -6.62 -5.13
N LYS A 108 -34.26 -6.51 -6.46
CA LYS A 108 -34.81 -7.50 -7.40
C LYS A 108 -34.02 -8.82 -7.34
N PHE A 109 -32.79 -8.76 -6.84
CA PHE A 109 -31.88 -9.89 -6.64
C PHE A 109 -31.79 -10.27 -5.15
N SER A 110 -31.41 -11.51 -4.85
CA SER A 110 -31.30 -11.98 -3.47
C SER A 110 -30.11 -11.37 -2.73
N HIS A 111 -30.34 -11.02 -1.46
CA HIS A 111 -29.32 -10.64 -0.48
C HIS A 111 -28.93 -11.80 0.46
N ASP A 112 -29.34 -13.03 0.12
CA ASP A 112 -28.96 -14.22 0.86
C ASP A 112 -27.69 -14.83 0.21
N MET A 113 -26.57 -14.76 0.94
CA MET A 113 -25.26 -15.27 0.50
C MET A 113 -25.26 -16.77 0.20
N ASN A 114 -26.27 -17.49 0.69
CA ASN A 114 -26.41 -18.94 0.54
C ASN A 114 -27.09 -19.35 -0.77
N VAL A 115 -27.64 -18.39 -1.53
CA VAL A 115 -28.27 -18.67 -2.84
C VAL A 115 -27.27 -19.22 -3.85
N GLY A 116 -25.99 -18.79 -3.81
CA GLY A 116 -24.93 -19.35 -4.65
C GLY A 116 -24.44 -20.74 -4.23
N ARG A 117 -24.87 -21.24 -3.06
CA ARG A 117 -24.54 -22.57 -2.52
C ARG A 117 -25.70 -23.57 -2.70
N LYS A 118 -26.70 -23.24 -3.52
CA LYS A 118 -27.67 -24.24 -3.98
C LYS A 118 -26.93 -25.22 -4.88
N VAL A 119 -26.30 -26.21 -4.25
CA VAL A 119 -25.83 -27.43 -4.89
C VAL A 119 -26.98 -27.95 -5.72
N GLU A 120 -26.76 -28.13 -7.01
CA GLU A 120 -27.75 -28.77 -7.87
C GLU A 120 -28.21 -30.05 -7.19
N LYS A 121 -29.52 -30.22 -7.04
CA LYS A 121 -30.06 -31.44 -6.45
C LYS A 121 -29.59 -32.57 -7.35
N LYS A 122 -28.66 -33.39 -6.84
CA LYS A 122 -28.19 -34.58 -7.56
C LYS A 122 -29.42 -35.36 -7.99
N ASN A 123 -29.60 -35.50 -9.29
CA ASN A 123 -30.70 -36.28 -9.83
C ASN A 123 -30.51 -37.72 -9.36
N LEU A 124 -31.51 -38.23 -8.63
CA LEU A 124 -31.44 -39.56 -8.01
C LEU A 124 -31.27 -40.70 -9.03
N TYR A 125 -31.58 -40.41 -10.30
CA TYR A 125 -31.55 -41.36 -11.41
C TYR A 125 -30.33 -41.21 -12.33
N GLU A 126 -29.48 -40.19 -12.13
CA GLU A 126 -28.24 -40.06 -12.89
C GLU A 126 -27.11 -40.80 -12.16
N ASP A 127 -26.74 -41.96 -12.68
CA ASP A 127 -25.68 -42.79 -12.12
C ASP A 127 -24.30 -42.18 -12.41
N ASN A 128 -23.84 -41.30 -11.52
CA ASN A 128 -22.55 -40.62 -11.62
C ASN A 128 -21.34 -41.56 -11.33
N ARG A 129 -21.54 -42.89 -11.20
CA ARG A 129 -20.44 -43.82 -10.93
C ARG A 129 -19.45 -43.91 -12.09
N GLU A 130 -19.91 -43.86 -13.34
CA GLU A 130 -19.03 -43.91 -14.52
C GLU A 130 -18.17 -42.64 -14.65
N GLU A 131 -18.75 -41.46 -14.42
CA GLU A 131 -18.04 -40.17 -14.39
C GLU A 131 -16.97 -40.15 -13.29
N LYS A 132 -17.29 -40.70 -12.12
CA LYS A 132 -16.36 -40.79 -10.97
C LYS A 132 -15.24 -41.81 -11.20
N LEU A 133 -15.52 -42.92 -11.89
CA LEU A 133 -14.51 -43.90 -12.30
C LEU A 133 -13.55 -43.30 -13.35
N LYS A 134 -14.07 -42.61 -14.36
CA LYS A 134 -13.24 -41.91 -15.36
C LYS A 134 -12.36 -40.83 -14.73
N GLY A 135 -12.89 -40.07 -13.77
CA GLY A 135 -12.11 -39.06 -13.04
C GLY A 135 -11.05 -39.64 -12.11
N ALA A 136 -11.29 -40.82 -11.51
CA ALA A 136 -10.32 -41.49 -10.65
C ALA A 136 -9.18 -42.16 -11.43
N VAL A 137 -9.45 -42.67 -12.64
CA VAL A 137 -8.44 -43.27 -13.53
C VAL A 137 -7.51 -42.21 -14.13
N ALA A 138 -7.95 -40.96 -14.26
CA ALA A 138 -7.13 -39.85 -14.79
C ALA A 138 -6.14 -39.24 -13.77
N VAL A 139 -6.18 -39.68 -12.50
CA VAL A 139 -5.33 -39.17 -11.41
C VAL A 139 -4.32 -40.22 -10.94
N VAL A 140 -4.25 -41.38 -11.62
CA VAL A 140 -3.22 -42.42 -11.41
C VAL A 140 -2.22 -42.40 -12.57
#